data_AF-A0AA39DLI0-F1
#
_entry.id   AF-A0AA39DLI0-F1
#
_cell.length_a   1.000
_cell.length_b   1.000
_cell.length_c   1.000
_cell.angle_alpha   90.00
_cell.angle_beta   90.00
_cell.angle_gamma   90.00
#
_symmetry.space_group_name_H-M   'P 1'
#
loop_
_entity.id
_entity.type
_entity.pdbx_description
1 polymer ?
#
loop_
_entity_poly.entity_id
_entity_poly.type
_entity_poly.pdbx_seq_one_letter_code
_entity_poly.pdbx_strand_id
1 'polypeptide(L)'
;MSTERHSSATSTSPEENTLFLDVLHEAPLFGHRKPTSIVGSLFYCFLLASYAILAVVAPWIFHPIKSLGPSLLCSCDVAFLMITGAFQQYLVYQVQKIRLQGYYMFSQKLKHIVRLPFATTAYGTAAMLLVMVWKPHISILSISTILRIIMLVEAVCAASFMSVYIGYVHQYNSLNSQPDVLKSLYSPLQPSSSLEGLRYYEGGRLSDQQMALLQYQRENLHFLSEEILRLQECLSKYERSNDGSTPQVDLAHLLAARDQELRTVSAEMNQIQSELSLARSLIAERDSEIQQVRTTNNQYIEENERLRAILGEWSNRAAKLERALEVERMSNLELQKKITTLRNQQNLSGEPS
;
A
#
# COMPACT_ATOMS: atom_id res chain seq x y z
N MET A 1 11.97 47.96 -31.44
CA MET A 1 11.18 47.28 -32.48
C MET A 1 10.45 46.13 -31.82
N SER A 2 9.15 46.30 -31.67
CA SER A 2 8.18 45.40 -31.06
C SER A 2 7.58 44.48 -32.12
N THR A 3 7.60 43.17 -31.89
CA THR A 3 6.67 42.23 -32.52
C THR A 3 6.51 40.98 -31.65
N GLU A 4 5.32 40.86 -31.07
CA GLU A 4 4.76 39.63 -30.50
C GLU A 4 4.77 38.50 -31.55
N ARG A 5 5.02 37.26 -31.12
CA ARG A 5 4.51 36.07 -31.80
C ARG A 5 3.94 35.09 -30.79
N HIS A 6 2.67 34.80 -31.04
CA HIS A 6 1.77 33.97 -30.26
C HIS A 6 2.30 32.57 -29.97
N SER A 7 2.07 32.17 -28.73
CA SER A 7 1.93 30.80 -28.27
C SER A 7 0.83 30.07 -29.06
N SER A 8 1.23 29.17 -29.96
CA SER A 8 0.34 28.10 -30.43
C SER A 8 0.41 26.97 -29.42
N ALA A 9 -0.51 26.98 -28.45
CA ALA A 9 -0.81 25.79 -27.67
C ALA A 9 -1.39 24.75 -28.63
N THR A 10 -0.61 23.71 -28.94
CA THR A 10 -1.11 22.53 -29.65
C THR A 10 -2.12 21.85 -28.73
N SER A 11 -3.40 22.13 -28.97
CA SER A 11 -4.50 21.37 -28.39
C SER A 11 -4.42 19.95 -28.92
N THR A 12 -4.00 19.01 -28.07
CA THR A 12 -4.09 17.58 -28.34
C THR A 12 -5.54 17.23 -28.65
N SER A 13 -5.78 16.58 -29.79
CA SER A 13 -7.12 16.22 -30.21
C SER A 13 -7.70 15.17 -29.26
N PRO A 14 -9.02 15.18 -28.98
CA PRO A 14 -9.66 14.18 -28.14
C PRO A 14 -9.59 12.76 -28.76
N GLU A 15 -9.33 12.65 -30.07
CA GLU A 15 -9.32 11.39 -30.82
C GLU A 15 -8.08 10.53 -30.54
N GLU A 16 -6.88 11.13 -30.38
CA GLU A 16 -5.65 10.40 -30.03
C GLU A 16 -5.71 9.82 -28.61
N ASN A 17 -6.32 10.55 -27.68
CA ASN A 17 -6.55 10.07 -26.31
C ASN A 17 -7.57 8.93 -26.27
N THR A 18 -8.59 8.94 -27.14
CA THR A 18 -9.55 7.83 -27.25
C THR A 18 -8.95 6.60 -27.91
N LEU A 19 -8.04 6.75 -28.88
CA LEU A 19 -7.41 5.65 -29.59
C LEU A 19 -6.41 4.90 -28.69
N PHE A 20 -5.65 5.61 -27.85
CA PHE A 20 -4.81 5.00 -26.82
C PHE A 20 -5.63 4.32 -25.70
N LEU A 21 -6.82 4.83 -25.38
CA LEU A 21 -7.74 4.19 -24.43
C LEU A 21 -8.33 2.90 -25.00
N ASP A 22 -8.70 2.87 -26.28
CA ASP A 22 -9.26 1.69 -26.96
C ASP A 22 -8.22 0.58 -27.11
N VAL A 23 -6.99 0.92 -27.52
CA VAL A 23 -5.89 -0.06 -27.69
C VAL A 23 -5.43 -0.65 -26.34
N LEU A 24 -5.54 0.10 -25.23
CA LEU A 24 -5.27 -0.43 -23.87
C LEU A 24 -6.44 -1.19 -23.26
N HIS A 25 -7.68 -0.90 -23.69
CA HIS A 25 -8.85 -1.74 -23.38
C HIS A 25 -8.78 -3.11 -24.07
N GLU A 26 -7.92 -3.24 -25.07
CA GLU A 26 -7.70 -4.44 -25.87
C GLU A 26 -6.40 -5.18 -25.50
N ALA A 27 -5.93 -5.04 -24.26
CA ALA A 27 -5.04 -6.06 -23.69
C ALA A 27 -5.82 -7.39 -23.58
N PRO A 28 -5.25 -8.55 -23.96
CA PRO A 28 -5.98 -9.82 -24.11
C PRO A 28 -6.62 -10.39 -22.82
N LEU A 29 -6.49 -9.69 -21.68
CA LEU A 29 -7.15 -10.00 -20.42
C LEU A 29 -8.46 -9.23 -20.16
N PHE A 30 -8.82 -8.26 -21.02
CA PHE A 30 -10.13 -7.58 -20.98
C PHE A 30 -11.26 -8.39 -21.62
N GLY A 31 -10.95 -9.56 -22.21
CA GLY A 31 -11.92 -10.52 -22.71
C GLY A 31 -12.83 -11.07 -21.60
N HIS A 32 -14.00 -10.46 -21.44
CA HIS A 32 -15.17 -10.94 -20.68
C HIS A 32 -14.89 -11.42 -19.24
N ARG A 33 -14.86 -10.45 -18.31
CA ARG A 33 -14.87 -10.69 -16.85
C ARG A 33 -16.11 -11.52 -16.46
N LYS A 34 -15.94 -12.83 -16.23
CA LYS A 34 -16.96 -13.64 -15.54
C LYS A 34 -16.93 -13.27 -14.05
N PRO A 35 -18.04 -12.81 -13.45
CA PRO A 35 -18.08 -12.50 -12.02
C PRO A 35 -17.65 -13.73 -11.22
N THR A 36 -16.81 -13.52 -10.20
CA THR A 36 -16.41 -14.59 -9.30
C THR A 36 -17.65 -15.13 -8.59
N SER A 37 -17.86 -16.45 -8.65
CA SER A 37 -19.09 -17.05 -8.15
C SER A 37 -19.16 -16.98 -6.62
N ILE A 38 -20.09 -16.19 -6.11
CA ILE A 38 -20.42 -16.06 -4.68
C ILE A 38 -21.02 -17.38 -4.12
N VAL A 39 -21.42 -18.30 -5.01
CA VAL A 39 -22.05 -19.59 -4.71
C VAL A 39 -21.24 -20.41 -3.69
N GLY A 40 -19.91 -20.44 -3.82
CA GLY A 40 -19.06 -21.18 -2.88
C GLY A 40 -19.15 -20.61 -1.46
N SER A 41 -19.06 -19.29 -1.32
CA SER A 41 -19.15 -18.61 -0.02
C SER A 41 -20.53 -18.77 0.63
N LEU A 42 -21.60 -18.73 -0.17
CA LEU A 42 -22.96 -18.98 0.30
C LEU A 42 -23.12 -20.41 0.82
N PHE A 43 -22.58 -21.40 0.10
CA PHE A 43 -22.62 -22.80 0.53
C PHE A 43 -21.91 -23.01 1.87
N TYR A 44 -20.77 -22.35 2.09
CA TYR A 44 -20.08 -22.39 3.38
C TYR A 44 -20.87 -21.72 4.50
N CYS A 45 -21.55 -20.60 4.25
CA CYS A 45 -22.47 -20.01 5.23
C CYS A 45 -23.63 -20.94 5.60
N PHE A 46 -24.19 -21.69 4.63
CA PHE A 46 -25.22 -22.70 4.91
C PHE A 46 -24.68 -23.86 5.74
N LEU A 47 -23.47 -24.34 5.46
CA LEU A 47 -22.79 -25.36 6.27
C LEU A 47 -22.60 -24.89 7.72
N LEU A 48 -22.17 -23.63 7.90
CA LEU A 48 -21.91 -23.05 9.20
C LEU A 48 -23.19 -22.81 10.02
N ALA A 49 -24.27 -22.39 9.35
CA ALA A 49 -25.60 -22.29 9.95
C ALA A 49 -26.13 -23.67 10.38
N SER A 50 -25.94 -24.69 9.55
CA SER A 50 -26.33 -26.08 9.87
C SER A 50 -25.58 -26.62 11.09
N TYR A 51 -24.29 -26.31 11.22
CA TYR A 51 -23.48 -26.65 12.38
C TYR A 51 -23.92 -25.92 13.66
N ALA A 52 -24.28 -24.64 13.57
CA ALA A 52 -24.83 -23.89 14.70
C ALA A 52 -26.21 -24.43 15.15
N ILE A 53 -27.08 -24.81 14.21
CA ILE A 53 -28.36 -25.45 14.52
C ILE A 53 -28.13 -26.80 15.21
N LEU A 54 -27.16 -27.59 14.76
CA LEU A 54 -26.80 -28.86 15.40
C LEU A 54 -26.34 -28.64 16.85
N ALA A 55 -25.60 -27.58 17.15
CA ALA A 55 -25.18 -27.23 18.51
C ALA A 55 -26.36 -26.90 19.45
N VAL A 56 -27.39 -26.22 18.93
CA VAL A 56 -28.60 -25.82 19.68
C VAL A 56 -29.58 -26.98 19.87
N VAL A 57 -29.70 -27.86 18.87
CA VAL A 57 -30.65 -28.99 18.86
C VAL A 57 -30.07 -30.24 19.54
N ALA A 58 -28.74 -30.35 19.65
CA ALA A 58 -28.04 -31.41 20.39
C ALA A 58 -28.63 -31.78 21.78
N PRO A 59 -29.03 -30.84 22.66
CA PRO A 59 -29.68 -31.19 23.94
C PRO A 59 -30.95 -32.03 23.80
N TRP A 60 -31.71 -31.83 22.73
CA TRP A 60 -32.99 -32.50 22.50
C TRP A 60 -32.79 -33.85 21.81
N ILE A 61 -31.90 -33.90 20.82
CA ILE A 61 -31.60 -35.12 20.05
C ILE A 61 -30.77 -36.15 20.86
N PHE A 62 -29.84 -35.70 21.71
CA PHE A 62 -28.98 -36.59 22.51
C PHE A 62 -29.48 -36.87 23.92
N HIS A 63 -30.72 -36.45 24.25
CA HIS A 63 -31.40 -36.82 25.49
C HIS A 63 -31.41 -38.35 25.77
N PRO A 64 -31.57 -39.26 24.78
CA PRO A 64 -31.55 -40.70 25.02
C PRO A 64 -30.15 -41.30 25.23
N ILE A 65 -29.06 -40.60 24.90
CA ILE A 65 -27.69 -41.17 24.90
C ILE A 65 -26.69 -40.21 25.58
N LYS A 66 -26.81 -40.07 26.90
CA LYS A 66 -26.00 -39.13 27.71
C LYS A 66 -24.49 -39.42 27.73
N SER A 67 -24.05 -40.67 27.50
CA SER A 67 -22.62 -41.02 27.58
C SER A 67 -21.85 -40.76 26.27
N LEU A 68 -22.49 -40.92 25.11
CA LEU A 68 -21.86 -40.76 23.79
C LEU A 68 -21.97 -39.34 23.24
N GLY A 69 -22.86 -38.50 23.80
CA GLY A 69 -23.03 -37.09 23.39
C GLY A 69 -21.72 -36.31 23.19
N PRO A 70 -20.80 -36.23 24.17
CA PRO A 70 -19.56 -35.46 24.00
C PRO A 70 -18.60 -36.05 22.97
N SER A 71 -18.58 -37.39 22.80
CA SER A 71 -17.75 -38.06 21.80
C SER A 71 -18.27 -37.82 20.37
N LEU A 72 -19.59 -37.80 20.20
CA LEU A 72 -20.24 -37.51 18.92
C LEU A 72 -20.05 -36.04 18.53
N LEU A 73 -20.19 -35.11 19.47
CA LEU A 73 -19.93 -33.69 19.23
C LEU A 73 -18.48 -33.45 18.78
N CYS A 74 -17.51 -34.07 19.46
CA CYS A 74 -16.10 -33.99 19.08
C CYS A 74 -15.82 -34.58 17.69
N SER A 75 -16.46 -35.71 17.34
CA SER A 75 -16.31 -36.30 16.00
C SER A 75 -16.91 -35.43 14.89
N CYS A 76 -18.04 -34.79 15.17
CA CYS A 76 -18.70 -33.86 14.25
C CYS A 76 -17.84 -32.61 14.02
N ASP A 77 -17.17 -32.14 15.07
CA ASP A 77 -16.29 -30.98 15.02
C ASP A 77 -15.02 -31.24 14.18
N VAL A 78 -14.41 -32.42 14.34
CA VAL A 78 -13.29 -32.86 13.49
C VAL A 78 -13.70 -33.01 12.03
N ALA A 79 -14.90 -33.55 11.76
CA ALA A 79 -15.44 -33.62 10.40
C ALA A 79 -15.68 -32.22 9.79
N PHE A 80 -16.16 -31.28 10.60
CA PHE A 80 -16.33 -29.89 10.19
C PHE A 80 -15.00 -29.20 9.88
N LEU A 81 -13.94 -29.48 10.65
CA LEU A 81 -12.58 -29.00 10.37
C LEU A 81 -12.05 -29.53 9.03
N MET A 82 -12.27 -30.81 8.73
CA MET A 82 -11.85 -31.42 7.45
C MET A 82 -12.55 -30.77 6.25
N ILE A 83 -13.87 -30.55 6.36
CA ILE A 83 -14.66 -29.88 5.32
C ILE A 83 -14.21 -28.42 5.15
N THR A 84 -13.93 -27.73 6.26
CA THR A 84 -13.44 -26.34 6.26
C THR A 84 -12.04 -26.23 5.63
N GLY A 85 -11.17 -27.21 5.85
CA GLY A 85 -9.84 -27.28 5.21
C GLY A 85 -9.94 -27.45 3.68
N ALA A 86 -10.83 -28.33 3.19
CA ALA A 86 -11.07 -28.48 1.76
C ALA A 86 -11.63 -27.20 1.12
N PHE A 87 -12.55 -26.53 1.84
CA PHE A 87 -13.12 -25.27 1.39
C PHE A 87 -12.08 -24.13 1.38
N GLN A 88 -11.14 -24.12 2.32
CA GLN A 88 -10.03 -23.18 2.33
C GLN A 88 -9.11 -23.37 1.11
N GLN A 89 -8.79 -24.60 0.73
CA GLN A 89 -8.01 -24.89 -0.47
C GLN A 89 -8.69 -24.31 -1.73
N TYR A 90 -10.02 -24.46 -1.80
CA TYR A 90 -10.84 -23.89 -2.87
C TYR A 90 -10.83 -22.36 -2.87
N LEU A 91 -10.97 -21.71 -1.70
CA LEU A 91 -10.92 -20.25 -1.61
C LEU A 91 -9.54 -19.68 -1.95
N VAL A 92 -8.46 -20.35 -1.53
CA VAL A 92 -7.08 -19.95 -1.88
C VAL A 92 -6.86 -20.05 -3.39
N TYR A 93 -7.37 -21.11 -4.02
CA TYR A 93 -7.35 -21.25 -5.47
C TYR A 93 -8.11 -20.12 -6.17
N GLN A 94 -9.29 -19.75 -5.67
CA GLN A 94 -10.06 -18.61 -6.20
C GLN A 94 -9.32 -17.27 -6.05
N VAL A 95 -8.66 -17.03 -4.89
CA VAL A 95 -7.84 -15.81 -4.69
C VAL A 95 -6.63 -15.79 -5.62
N GLN A 96 -6.00 -16.94 -5.86
CA GLN A 96 -4.87 -17.03 -6.78
C GLN A 96 -5.29 -16.75 -8.22
N LYS A 97 -6.46 -17.23 -8.63
CA LYS A 97 -7.07 -16.89 -9.92
C LYS A 97 -7.35 -15.38 -10.06
N ILE A 98 -7.84 -14.73 -9.00
CA ILE A 98 -8.06 -13.27 -8.97
C ILE A 98 -6.72 -12.50 -9.01
N ARG A 99 -5.65 -13.04 -8.42
CA ARG A 99 -4.30 -12.45 -8.47
C ARG A 99 -3.75 -12.40 -9.89
N LEU A 100 -3.98 -13.46 -10.67
CA LEU A 100 -3.62 -13.52 -12.10
C LEU A 100 -4.37 -12.51 -12.97
N GLN A 101 -5.50 -11.97 -12.49
CA GLN A 101 -6.26 -10.91 -13.16
C GLN A 101 -5.75 -9.49 -12.86
N GLY A 102 -4.62 -9.34 -12.16
CA GLY A 102 -3.98 -8.03 -11.93
C GLY A 102 -4.47 -7.25 -10.70
N TYR A 103 -5.21 -7.87 -9.77
CA TYR A 103 -5.69 -7.21 -8.55
C TYR A 103 -4.80 -7.52 -7.34
N TYR A 104 -3.56 -7.00 -7.34
CA TYR A 104 -2.53 -7.39 -6.38
C TYR A 104 -2.79 -6.92 -4.93
N MET A 105 -3.09 -5.63 -4.72
CA MET A 105 -3.35 -5.06 -3.39
C MET A 105 -4.59 -5.68 -2.73
N PHE A 106 -5.61 -5.95 -3.54
CA PHE A 106 -6.82 -6.66 -3.13
C PHE A 106 -6.54 -8.13 -2.81
N SER A 107 -5.76 -8.83 -3.63
CA SER A 107 -5.38 -10.23 -3.37
C SER A 107 -4.57 -10.38 -2.08
N GLN A 108 -3.66 -9.45 -1.77
CA GLN A 108 -2.83 -9.52 -0.56
C GLN A 108 -3.65 -9.32 0.73
N LYS A 109 -4.63 -8.41 0.71
CA LYS A 109 -5.59 -8.22 1.82
C LYS A 109 -6.54 -9.42 1.93
N LEU A 110 -7.04 -9.93 0.81
CA LEU A 110 -7.96 -11.07 0.78
C LEU A 110 -7.30 -12.39 1.20
N LYS A 111 -6.00 -12.59 0.89
CA LYS A 111 -5.23 -13.77 1.31
C LYS A 111 -5.16 -13.92 2.84
N HIS A 112 -5.00 -12.81 3.56
CA HIS A 112 -5.00 -12.82 5.03
C HIS A 112 -6.39 -13.12 5.58
N ILE A 113 -7.42 -12.52 4.98
CA ILE A 113 -8.82 -12.70 5.39
C ILE A 113 -9.32 -14.13 5.14
N VAL A 114 -8.93 -14.76 4.02
CA VAL A 114 -9.31 -16.14 3.67
C VAL A 114 -8.71 -17.19 4.62
N ARG A 115 -7.62 -16.87 5.32
CA ARG A 115 -6.99 -17.78 6.29
C ARG A 115 -7.65 -17.74 7.68
N LEU A 116 -8.42 -16.69 7.99
CA LEU A 116 -9.02 -16.49 9.32
C LEU A 116 -10.10 -17.54 9.69
N PRO A 117 -11.04 -17.94 8.80
CA PRO A 117 -12.08 -18.92 9.14
C PRO A 117 -11.52 -20.30 9.50
N PHE A 118 -10.42 -20.70 8.85
CA PHE A 118 -9.73 -21.95 9.17
C PHE A 118 -8.93 -21.85 10.46
N ALA A 119 -8.25 -20.73 10.70
CA ALA A 119 -7.55 -20.54 11.97
C ALA A 119 -8.54 -20.59 13.14
N THR A 120 -9.70 -19.95 13.00
CA THR A 120 -10.74 -19.95 14.05
C THR A 120 -11.31 -21.34 14.31
N THR A 121 -11.53 -22.15 13.26
CA THR A 121 -12.00 -23.54 13.44
C THR A 121 -10.91 -24.46 14.01
N ALA A 122 -9.65 -24.26 13.63
CA ALA A 122 -8.52 -24.97 14.22
C ALA A 122 -8.31 -24.63 15.70
N TYR A 123 -8.49 -23.37 16.10
CA TYR A 123 -8.43 -22.97 17.51
C TYR A 123 -9.62 -23.49 18.32
N GLY A 124 -10.83 -23.48 17.77
CA GLY A 124 -12.03 -24.00 18.43
C GLY A 124 -11.96 -25.50 18.70
N THR A 125 -11.59 -26.28 17.68
CA THR A 125 -11.34 -27.73 17.79
C THR A 125 -10.20 -28.08 18.75
N ALA A 126 -9.10 -27.32 18.76
CA ALA A 126 -8.01 -27.51 19.72
C ALA A 126 -8.46 -27.23 21.17
N ALA A 127 -9.27 -26.19 21.38
CA ALA A 127 -9.87 -25.91 22.69
C ALA A 127 -10.85 -27.02 23.11
N MET A 128 -11.62 -27.57 22.17
CA MET A 128 -12.53 -28.69 22.40
C MET A 128 -11.79 -29.96 22.85
N LEU A 129 -10.68 -30.29 22.18
CA LEU A 129 -9.81 -31.41 22.56
C LEU A 129 -9.13 -31.19 23.92
N LEU A 130 -8.68 -29.97 24.21
CA LEU A 130 -8.10 -29.61 25.50
C LEU A 130 -9.10 -29.83 26.65
N VAL A 131 -10.35 -29.42 26.47
CA VAL A 131 -11.44 -29.63 27.45
C VAL A 131 -11.74 -31.13 27.63
N MET A 132 -11.67 -31.92 26.57
CA MET A 132 -11.79 -33.39 26.63
C MET A 132 -10.66 -34.04 27.44
N VAL A 133 -9.41 -33.58 27.28
CA VAL A 133 -8.24 -34.08 28.02
C VAL A 133 -8.27 -33.65 29.49
N TRP A 134 -8.75 -32.44 29.78
CA TRP A 134 -8.83 -31.87 31.14
C TRP A 134 -10.08 -32.28 31.94
N LYS A 135 -10.82 -33.29 31.43
CA LYS A 135 -12.03 -33.88 32.04
C LYS A 135 -11.98 -34.12 33.56
N PRO A 136 -10.87 -34.55 34.20
CA PRO A 136 -10.88 -34.85 35.63
C PRO A 136 -10.78 -33.63 36.57
N HIS A 137 -10.58 -32.40 36.08
CA HIS A 137 -10.31 -31.23 36.93
C HIS A 137 -11.39 -30.12 36.86
N ILE A 138 -12.35 -30.19 35.93
CA ILE A 138 -13.39 -29.16 35.77
C ILE A 138 -14.72 -29.68 36.34
N SER A 139 -15.08 -29.26 37.55
CA SER A 139 -16.33 -29.64 38.23
C SER A 139 -17.46 -28.60 38.14
N ILE A 140 -17.22 -27.45 37.50
CA ILE A 140 -18.10 -26.27 37.59
C ILE A 140 -19.27 -26.31 36.59
N LEU A 141 -19.11 -26.95 35.43
CA LEU A 141 -20.11 -27.01 34.35
C LEU A 141 -20.13 -28.38 33.70
N SER A 142 -21.30 -28.82 33.21
CA SER A 142 -21.39 -30.08 32.46
C SER A 142 -20.52 -29.99 31.20
N ILE A 143 -19.67 -30.99 30.95
CA ILE A 143 -18.73 -31.02 29.81
C ILE A 143 -19.48 -30.76 28.50
N SER A 144 -20.67 -31.35 28.34
CA SER A 144 -21.52 -31.11 27.18
C SER A 144 -21.97 -29.65 27.03
N THR A 145 -22.14 -28.90 28.12
CA THR A 145 -22.49 -27.47 28.06
C THR A 145 -21.28 -26.64 27.62
N ILE A 146 -20.09 -26.94 28.14
CA ILE A 146 -18.84 -26.25 27.78
C ILE A 146 -18.53 -26.44 26.30
N LEU A 147 -18.58 -27.68 25.80
CA LEU A 147 -18.35 -27.99 24.39
C LEU A 147 -19.30 -27.23 23.45
N ARG A 148 -20.58 -27.07 23.85
CA ARG A 148 -21.57 -26.32 23.07
C ARG A 148 -21.32 -24.81 23.07
N ILE A 149 -20.91 -24.25 24.19
CA ILE A 149 -20.53 -22.83 24.25
C ILE A 149 -19.36 -22.58 23.30
N ILE A 150 -18.36 -23.47 23.29
CA ILE A 150 -17.23 -23.39 22.37
C ILE A 150 -17.69 -23.48 20.91
N MET A 151 -18.54 -24.46 20.55
CA MET A 151 -19.07 -24.57 19.17
C MET A 151 -19.87 -23.34 18.73
N LEU A 152 -20.70 -22.78 19.62
CA LEU A 152 -21.49 -21.57 19.31
C LEU A 152 -20.59 -20.35 19.12
N VAL A 153 -19.60 -20.16 19.99
CA VAL A 153 -18.63 -19.07 19.88
C VAL A 153 -17.81 -19.20 18.59
N GLU A 154 -17.35 -20.41 18.28
CA GLU A 154 -16.63 -20.72 17.04
C GLU A 154 -17.47 -20.45 15.79
N ALA A 155 -18.72 -20.90 15.78
CA ALA A 155 -19.64 -20.66 14.68
C ALA A 155 -19.95 -19.16 14.51
N VAL A 156 -20.22 -18.41 15.58
CA VAL A 156 -20.45 -16.96 15.48
C VAL A 156 -19.20 -16.23 14.96
N CYS A 157 -18.02 -16.63 15.44
CA CYS A 157 -16.74 -16.06 15.03
C CYS A 157 -16.45 -16.33 13.54
N ALA A 158 -16.58 -17.58 13.09
CA ALA A 158 -16.39 -17.96 11.69
C ALA A 158 -17.45 -17.32 10.76
N ALA A 159 -18.71 -17.21 11.20
CA ALA A 159 -19.77 -16.52 10.47
C ALA A 159 -19.45 -15.03 10.27
N SER A 160 -18.88 -14.38 11.29
CA SER A 160 -18.49 -12.97 11.21
C SER A 160 -17.38 -12.75 10.17
N PHE A 161 -16.35 -13.60 10.14
CA PHE A 161 -15.29 -13.54 9.13
C PHE A 161 -15.80 -13.80 7.71
N MET A 162 -16.73 -14.74 7.55
CA MET A 162 -17.38 -15.00 6.25
C MET A 162 -18.26 -13.86 5.80
N SER A 163 -18.97 -13.19 6.72
CA SER A 163 -19.78 -12.02 6.39
C SER A 163 -18.91 -10.85 5.94
N VAL A 164 -17.76 -10.65 6.57
CA VAL A 164 -16.73 -9.69 6.14
C VAL A 164 -16.19 -10.07 4.76
N TYR A 165 -15.89 -11.36 4.51
CA TYR A 165 -15.46 -11.84 3.20
C TYR A 165 -16.50 -11.59 2.10
N ILE A 166 -17.77 -11.93 2.35
CA ILE A 166 -18.88 -11.67 1.41
C ILE A 166 -19.04 -10.16 1.19
N GLY A 167 -18.94 -9.35 2.25
CA GLY A 167 -18.96 -7.89 2.16
C GLY A 167 -17.85 -7.36 1.24
N TYR A 168 -16.63 -7.87 1.37
CA TYR A 168 -15.51 -7.50 0.50
C TYR A 168 -15.69 -7.98 -0.94
N VAL A 169 -16.19 -9.20 -1.16
CA VAL A 169 -16.47 -9.71 -2.52
C VAL A 169 -17.63 -8.96 -3.17
N HIS A 170 -18.65 -8.60 -2.40
CA HIS A 170 -19.78 -7.79 -2.88
C HIS A 170 -19.33 -6.36 -3.17
N GLN A 171 -18.53 -5.76 -2.28
CA GLN A 171 -17.92 -4.46 -2.52
C GLN A 171 -17.05 -4.49 -3.78
N TYR A 172 -16.28 -5.56 -3.99
CA TYR A 172 -15.50 -5.81 -5.21
C TYR A 172 -16.36 -5.98 -6.46
N ASN A 173 -17.51 -6.66 -6.36
CA ASN A 173 -18.44 -6.82 -7.49
C ASN A 173 -19.21 -5.52 -7.79
N SER A 174 -19.43 -4.68 -6.78
CA SER A 174 -20.10 -3.37 -6.90
C SER A 174 -19.18 -2.25 -7.38
N LEU A 175 -17.90 -2.30 -6.99
CA LEU A 175 -16.86 -1.41 -7.48
C LEU A 175 -16.45 -1.93 -8.86
N ASN A 176 -17.18 -1.52 -9.88
CA ASN A 176 -16.87 -1.72 -11.29
C ASN A 176 -15.60 -0.94 -11.74
N SER A 177 -14.66 -0.74 -10.82
CA SER A 177 -13.48 0.09 -10.98
C SER A 177 -12.35 -0.70 -11.62
N GLN A 178 -11.68 -0.06 -12.58
CA GLN A 178 -10.52 -0.53 -13.31
C GLN A 178 -9.46 -1.19 -12.41
N PRO A 179 -8.65 -2.13 -12.95
CA PRO A 179 -7.65 -2.84 -12.17
C PRO A 179 -6.69 -1.86 -11.47
N ASP A 180 -6.44 -2.08 -10.17
CA ASP A 180 -5.55 -1.24 -9.35
C ASP A 180 -4.14 -1.08 -9.95
N VAL A 181 -3.72 -2.03 -10.80
CA VAL A 181 -2.49 -1.96 -11.59
C VAL A 181 -2.51 -0.77 -12.56
N LEU A 182 -3.64 -0.47 -13.20
CA LEU A 182 -3.78 0.72 -14.04
C LEU A 182 -3.59 1.98 -13.20
N LYS A 183 -4.24 2.07 -12.03
CA LYS A 183 -4.11 3.25 -11.17
C LYS A 183 -2.65 3.47 -10.70
N SER A 184 -1.88 2.39 -10.50
CA SER A 184 -0.46 2.46 -10.19
C SER A 184 0.45 2.75 -11.39
N LEU A 185 0.02 2.44 -12.62
CA LEU A 185 0.71 2.79 -13.86
C LEU A 185 0.39 4.21 -14.32
N TYR A 186 -0.79 4.74 -13.96
CA TYR A 186 -1.22 6.11 -14.21
C TYR A 186 -0.74 7.09 -13.12
N SER A 187 -0.47 6.62 -11.89
CA SER A 187 0.05 7.45 -10.79
C SER A 187 1.41 8.13 -11.04
N PRO A 188 2.35 7.57 -11.82
CA PRO A 188 3.58 8.25 -12.22
C PRO A 188 3.35 9.29 -13.34
N LEU A 189 2.25 9.17 -14.10
CA LEU A 189 1.91 10.05 -15.22
C LEU A 189 0.96 11.19 -14.81
N GLN A 190 0.41 11.15 -13.60
CA GLN A 190 -0.52 12.15 -13.11
C GLN A 190 0.20 13.20 -12.24
N PRO A 191 0.06 14.51 -12.54
CA PRO A 191 0.74 15.56 -11.79
C PRO A 191 0.36 15.52 -10.30
N SER A 192 1.39 15.69 -9.47
CA SER A 192 1.37 15.64 -8.01
C SER A 192 0.28 16.54 -7.40
N SER A 193 -0.76 15.91 -6.84
CA SER A 193 -1.67 16.58 -5.91
C SER A 193 -1.13 16.45 -4.48
N SER A 194 -1.43 17.48 -3.67
CA SER A 194 -0.82 17.94 -2.42
C SER A 194 -0.80 16.98 -1.21
N LEU A 195 -0.72 15.66 -1.41
CA LEU A 195 -0.67 14.63 -0.37
C LEU A 195 0.72 13.98 -0.26
N GLU A 196 1.79 14.73 -0.58
CA GLU A 196 3.18 14.29 -0.38
C GLU A 196 3.66 14.50 1.08
N GLY A 197 2.92 15.28 1.87
CA GLY A 197 3.25 15.58 3.27
C GLY A 197 3.06 14.41 4.25
N LEU A 198 2.38 13.34 3.84
CA LEU A 198 2.09 12.16 4.68
C LEU A 198 2.85 10.90 4.21
N ARG A 199 3.91 11.05 3.42
CA ARG A 199 4.61 9.92 2.77
C ARG A 199 5.93 9.51 3.43
N TYR A 200 6.30 10.12 4.55
CA TYR A 200 7.56 9.82 5.26
C TYR A 200 7.52 8.61 6.20
N TYR A 201 6.37 7.95 6.39
CA TYR A 201 6.23 6.80 7.32
C TYR A 201 6.13 5.43 6.62
N GLU A 202 6.07 5.36 5.28
CA GLU A 202 5.66 4.14 4.56
C GLU A 202 6.69 3.65 3.52
N GLY A 203 7.99 3.84 3.78
CA GLY A 203 9.08 3.51 2.86
C GLY A 203 9.27 2.01 2.53
N GLY A 204 8.69 1.10 3.33
CA GLY A 204 8.82 -0.35 3.12
C GLY A 204 7.79 -0.98 2.18
N ARG A 205 6.62 -0.36 1.97
CA ARG A 205 5.56 -0.94 1.13
C ARG A 205 5.74 -0.68 -0.36
N LEU A 206 6.51 0.35 -0.71
CA LEU A 206 6.70 0.81 -2.08
C LEU A 206 7.67 -0.10 -2.85
N SER A 207 8.73 -0.59 -2.20
CA SER A 207 9.65 -1.59 -2.77
C SER A 207 8.98 -2.96 -2.95
N ASP A 208 8.16 -3.37 -1.99
CA ASP A 208 7.39 -4.62 -2.08
C ASP A 208 6.36 -4.56 -3.21
N GLN A 209 5.76 -3.38 -3.42
CA GLN A 209 4.84 -3.12 -4.51
C GLN A 209 5.56 -3.11 -5.88
N GLN A 210 6.78 -2.59 -5.95
CA GLN A 210 7.61 -2.63 -7.17
C GLN A 210 8.10 -4.06 -7.49
N MET A 211 8.52 -4.83 -6.49
CA MET A 211 8.92 -6.23 -6.66
C MET A 211 7.73 -7.10 -7.09
N ALA A 212 6.54 -6.84 -6.54
CA ALA A 212 5.31 -7.50 -6.95
C ALA A 212 4.90 -7.22 -8.39
N LEU A 213 5.09 -5.98 -8.85
CA LEU A 213 4.80 -5.57 -10.22
C LEU A 213 5.76 -6.24 -11.20
N LEU A 214 7.05 -6.28 -10.89
CA LEU A 214 8.04 -6.99 -11.70
C LEU A 214 7.75 -8.49 -11.78
N GLN A 215 7.33 -9.09 -10.65
CA GLN A 215 6.91 -10.49 -10.61
C GLN A 215 5.69 -10.74 -11.51
N TYR A 216 4.69 -9.86 -11.47
CA TYR A 216 3.50 -9.95 -12.31
C TYR A 216 3.82 -9.79 -13.80
N GLN A 217 4.67 -8.82 -14.16
CA GLN A 217 5.12 -8.66 -15.55
C GLN A 217 5.87 -9.89 -16.05
N ARG A 218 6.73 -10.49 -15.19
CA ARG A 218 7.45 -11.72 -15.52
C ARG A 218 6.52 -12.92 -15.69
N GLU A 219 5.54 -13.08 -14.81
CA GLU A 219 4.53 -14.15 -14.89
C GLU A 219 3.65 -14.00 -16.14
N ASN A 220 3.25 -12.77 -16.49
CA ASN A 220 2.51 -12.50 -17.73
C ASN A 220 3.33 -12.77 -18.99
N LEU A 221 4.60 -12.38 -19.01
CA LEU A 221 5.51 -12.69 -20.13
C LEU A 221 5.68 -14.20 -20.30
N HIS A 222 5.80 -14.93 -19.18
CA HIS A 222 5.90 -16.38 -19.21
C HIS A 222 4.61 -17.02 -19.74
N PHE A 223 3.44 -16.60 -19.25
CA PHE A 223 2.15 -17.10 -19.73
C PHE A 223 1.94 -16.81 -21.22
N LEU A 224 2.28 -15.59 -21.67
CA LEU A 224 2.19 -15.22 -23.08
C LEU A 224 3.14 -16.05 -23.94
N SER A 225 4.35 -16.34 -23.45
CA SER A 225 5.30 -17.21 -24.15
C SER A 225 4.79 -18.65 -24.27
N GLU A 226 4.13 -19.16 -23.24
CA GLU A 226 3.55 -20.50 -23.23
C GLU A 226 2.36 -20.61 -24.19
N GLU A 227 1.51 -19.57 -24.25
CA GLU A 227 0.37 -19.52 -25.17
C GLU A 227 0.82 -19.34 -26.63
N ILE A 228 1.88 -18.56 -26.88
CA ILE A 228 2.50 -18.45 -28.21
C ILE A 228 3.03 -19.81 -28.65
N LEU A 229 3.73 -20.54 -27.78
CA LEU A 229 4.23 -21.89 -28.09
C LEU A 229 3.09 -22.86 -28.38
N ARG A 230 1.98 -22.77 -27.63
CA ARG A 230 0.77 -23.54 -27.90
C ARG A 230 0.14 -23.23 -29.24
N LEU A 231 0.00 -21.95 -29.55
CA LEU A 231 -0.53 -21.48 -30.84
C LEU A 231 0.39 -21.93 -31.97
N GLN A 232 1.70 -21.86 -31.79
CA GLN A 232 2.69 -22.34 -32.76
C GLN A 232 2.60 -23.86 -32.95
N GLU A 233 2.36 -24.62 -31.88
CA GLU A 233 2.12 -26.06 -31.96
C GLU A 233 0.80 -26.37 -32.70
N CYS A 234 -0.28 -25.65 -32.39
CA CYS A 234 -1.57 -25.75 -33.10
C CYS A 234 -1.43 -25.41 -34.59
N LEU A 235 -0.66 -24.37 -34.93
CA LEU A 235 -0.39 -23.95 -36.30
C LEU A 235 0.46 -25.00 -37.04
N SER A 236 1.49 -25.55 -36.39
CA SER A 236 2.31 -26.64 -36.96
C SER A 236 1.52 -27.93 -37.23
N LYS A 237 0.55 -28.25 -36.36
CA LYS A 237 -0.37 -29.38 -36.55
C LYS A 237 -1.34 -29.14 -37.71
N TYR A 238 -1.77 -27.90 -37.88
CA TYR A 238 -2.60 -27.49 -39.02
C TYR A 238 -1.82 -27.49 -40.33
N GLU A 239 -0.58 -26.99 -40.34
CA GLU A 239 0.34 -26.99 -41.48
C GLU A 239 0.69 -28.42 -41.93
N ARG A 240 0.91 -29.34 -40.99
CA ARG A 240 1.14 -30.76 -41.29
C ARG A 240 -0.11 -31.49 -41.79
N SER A 241 -1.30 -30.90 -41.64
CA SER A 241 -2.59 -31.49 -42.00
C SER A 241 -3.10 -31.07 -43.37
N ASN A 242 -2.52 -30.07 -44.05
CA ASN A 242 -3.17 -29.46 -45.22
C ASN A 242 -2.32 -29.52 -46.49
N ASP A 243 -2.64 -30.53 -47.30
CA ASP A 243 -2.22 -30.71 -48.70
C ASP A 243 -3.21 -29.94 -49.59
N GLY A 244 -2.85 -28.74 -50.08
CA GLY A 244 -3.77 -27.94 -50.90
C GLY A 244 -3.48 -26.44 -51.06
N SER A 245 -2.40 -26.12 -51.76
CA SER A 245 -1.96 -24.92 -52.54
C SER A 245 -2.74 -23.58 -52.65
N THR A 246 -3.71 -23.24 -51.81
CA THR A 246 -4.43 -21.93 -51.90
C THR A 246 -4.35 -20.97 -50.68
N PRO A 247 -3.96 -21.36 -49.44
CA PRO A 247 -3.85 -20.43 -48.31
C PRO A 247 -2.42 -19.89 -48.02
N GLN A 248 -1.38 -20.36 -48.71
CA GLN A 248 0.02 -20.02 -48.37
C GLN A 248 0.42 -18.57 -48.69
N VAL A 249 -0.17 -17.98 -49.74
CA VAL A 249 0.09 -16.59 -50.14
C VAL A 249 -0.50 -15.61 -49.13
N ASP A 250 -1.72 -15.88 -48.65
CA ASP A 250 -2.41 -15.03 -47.68
C ASP A 250 -1.72 -15.09 -46.30
N LEU A 251 -1.21 -16.27 -45.92
CA LEU A 251 -0.41 -16.42 -44.70
C LEU A 251 0.95 -15.72 -44.79
N ALA A 252 1.60 -15.73 -45.96
CA ALA A 252 2.85 -15.01 -46.17
C ALA A 252 2.65 -13.49 -46.07
N HIS A 253 1.54 -12.97 -46.60
CA HIS A 253 1.19 -11.56 -46.45
C HIS A 253 0.84 -11.19 -44.99
N LEU A 254 0.14 -12.07 -44.26
CA LEU A 254 -0.13 -11.86 -42.83
C LEU A 254 1.16 -11.89 -41.99
N LEU A 255 2.07 -12.83 -42.28
CA LEU A 255 3.38 -12.90 -41.63
C LEU A 255 4.24 -11.66 -41.92
N ALA A 256 4.24 -11.18 -43.16
CA ALA A 256 4.93 -9.95 -43.53
C ALA A 256 4.32 -8.72 -42.82
N ALA A 257 2.99 -8.68 -42.66
CA ALA A 257 2.32 -7.62 -41.89
C ALA A 257 2.72 -7.65 -40.41
N ARG A 258 2.76 -8.84 -39.79
CA ARG A 258 3.20 -9.00 -38.39
C ARG A 258 4.68 -8.67 -38.18
N ASP A 259 5.55 -9.05 -39.11
CA ASP A 259 6.98 -8.71 -39.06
C ASP A 259 7.19 -7.18 -39.19
N GLN A 260 6.37 -6.51 -39.99
CA GLN A 260 6.37 -5.06 -40.08
C GLN A 260 5.90 -4.40 -38.76
N GLU A 261 4.83 -4.91 -38.15
CA GLU A 261 4.37 -4.45 -36.82
C GLU A 261 5.45 -4.65 -35.74
N LEU A 262 6.19 -5.75 -35.78
CA LEU A 262 7.31 -5.98 -34.84
C LEU A 262 8.45 -4.97 -35.05
N ARG A 263 8.74 -4.59 -36.30
CA ARG A 263 9.74 -3.55 -36.58
C ARG A 263 9.30 -2.18 -36.10
N THR A 264 8.02 -1.83 -36.27
CA THR A 264 7.50 -0.54 -35.79
C THR A 264 7.49 -0.49 -34.27
N VAL A 265 6.99 -1.53 -33.60
CA VAL A 265 7.00 -1.62 -32.13
C VAL A 265 8.43 -1.60 -31.57
N SER A 266 9.39 -2.25 -32.25
CA SER A 266 10.80 -2.19 -31.86
C SER A 266 11.38 -0.78 -32.00
N ALA A 267 11.02 -0.04 -33.05
CA ALA A 267 11.43 1.35 -33.21
C ALA A 267 10.84 2.24 -32.10
N GLU A 268 9.56 2.06 -31.76
CA GLU A 268 8.91 2.77 -30.66
C GLU A 268 9.54 2.45 -29.30
N MET A 269 9.88 1.18 -29.04
CA MET A 269 10.60 0.79 -27.83
C MET A 269 11.96 1.49 -27.71
N ASN A 270 12.71 1.56 -28.81
CA ASN A 270 14.00 2.27 -28.84
C ASN A 270 13.81 3.77 -28.61
N GLN A 271 12.75 4.36 -29.15
CA GLN A 271 12.39 5.76 -28.90
C GLN A 271 12.09 6.00 -27.41
N ILE A 272 11.20 5.21 -26.81
CA ILE A 272 10.85 5.33 -25.38
C ILE A 272 12.09 5.13 -24.51
N GLN A 273 12.98 4.19 -24.87
CA GLN A 273 14.23 3.98 -24.14
C GLN A 273 15.15 5.21 -24.21
N SER A 274 15.19 5.89 -25.36
CA SER A 274 15.94 7.14 -25.52
C SER A 274 15.36 8.29 -24.70
N GLU A 275 14.03 8.45 -24.70
CA GLU A 275 13.33 9.47 -23.90
C GLU A 275 13.51 9.22 -22.39
N LEU A 276 13.49 7.95 -21.97
CA LEU A 276 13.76 7.56 -20.60
C LEU A 276 15.22 7.87 -20.21
N SER A 277 16.17 7.65 -21.11
CA SER A 277 17.57 8.02 -20.89
C SER A 277 17.74 9.55 -20.73
N LEU A 278 17.02 10.33 -21.52
CA LEU A 278 16.97 11.79 -21.44
C LEU A 278 16.32 12.26 -20.12
N ALA A 279 15.22 11.66 -19.71
CA ALA A 279 14.58 11.96 -18.44
C ALA A 279 15.51 11.70 -17.25
N ARG A 280 16.28 10.60 -17.30
CA ARG A 280 17.30 10.30 -16.28
C ARG A 280 18.43 11.32 -16.25
N SER A 281 18.90 11.80 -17.41
CA SER A 281 19.93 12.85 -17.44
C SER A 281 19.42 14.17 -16.87
N LEU A 282 18.17 14.54 -17.18
CA LEU A 282 17.55 15.75 -16.61
C LEU A 282 17.39 15.66 -15.09
N ILE A 283 17.02 14.49 -14.55
CA ILE A 283 16.95 14.28 -13.10
C ILE A 283 18.33 14.47 -12.47
N ALA A 284 19.38 13.88 -13.05
CA ALA A 284 20.75 14.03 -12.55
C ALA A 284 21.23 15.49 -12.58
N GLU A 285 20.86 16.25 -13.61
CA GLU A 285 21.15 17.68 -13.70
C GLU A 285 20.44 18.46 -12.57
N ARG A 286 19.14 18.23 -12.36
CA ARG A 286 18.38 18.89 -11.27
C ARG A 286 18.89 18.51 -9.89
N ASP A 287 19.34 17.27 -9.68
CA ASP A 287 19.95 16.87 -8.42
C ASP A 287 21.26 17.62 -8.17
N SER A 288 22.05 17.87 -9.22
CA SER A 288 23.29 18.66 -9.12
C SER A 288 23.01 20.13 -8.79
N GLU A 289 21.98 20.73 -9.38
CA GLU A 289 21.54 22.10 -9.07
C GLU A 289 21.04 22.20 -7.63
N ILE A 290 20.23 21.23 -7.17
CA ILE A 290 19.75 21.18 -5.78
C ILE A 290 20.93 21.08 -4.82
N GLN A 291 21.94 20.28 -5.14
CA GLN A 291 23.15 20.15 -4.32
C GLN A 291 23.92 21.48 -4.26
N GLN A 292 24.05 22.20 -5.37
CA GLN A 292 24.68 23.53 -5.41
C GLN A 292 23.89 24.57 -4.60
N VAL A 293 22.56 24.55 -4.67
CA VAL A 293 21.70 25.44 -3.87
C VAL A 293 21.83 25.12 -2.37
N ARG A 294 21.94 23.83 -2.01
CA ARG A 294 22.18 23.44 -0.60
C ARG A 294 23.53 23.90 -0.08
N THR A 295 24.60 23.78 -0.86
CA THR A 295 25.93 24.23 -0.43
C THR A 295 25.99 25.75 -0.28
N THR A 296 25.41 26.50 -1.21
CA THR A 296 25.30 27.97 -1.10
C THR A 296 24.43 28.40 0.08
N ASN A 297 23.30 27.73 0.34
CA ASN A 297 22.47 28.01 1.50
C ASN A 297 23.22 27.78 2.82
N ASN A 298 23.95 26.65 2.94
CA ASN A 298 24.78 26.38 4.11
C ASN A 298 25.83 27.47 4.33
N GLN A 299 26.48 27.97 3.27
CA GLN A 299 27.42 29.09 3.37
C GLN A 299 26.73 30.35 3.91
N TYR A 300 25.53 30.68 3.43
CA TYR A 300 24.77 31.83 3.96
C TYR A 300 24.38 31.63 5.43
N ILE A 301 24.04 30.41 5.85
CA ILE A 301 23.74 30.11 7.26
C ILE A 301 24.98 30.35 8.12
N GLU A 302 26.15 29.83 7.71
CA GLU A 302 27.41 30.01 8.42
C GLU A 302 27.80 31.50 8.50
N GLU A 303 27.65 32.25 7.41
CA GLU A 303 27.88 33.71 7.41
C GLU A 303 26.91 34.43 8.34
N ASN A 304 25.63 34.04 8.35
CA ASN A 304 24.64 34.64 9.23
C ASN A 304 24.98 34.38 10.70
N GLU A 305 25.42 33.17 11.05
CA GLU A 305 25.91 32.83 12.39
C GLU A 305 27.15 33.65 12.77
N ARG A 306 28.12 33.82 11.86
CA ARG A 306 29.28 34.68 12.08
C ARG A 306 28.86 36.14 12.34
N LEU A 307 27.93 36.66 11.55
CA LEU A 307 27.42 38.04 11.73
C LEU A 307 26.69 38.20 13.06
N ARG A 308 25.91 37.20 13.49
CA ARG A 308 25.28 37.21 14.82
C ARG A 308 26.31 37.18 15.94
N ALA A 309 27.37 36.39 15.82
CA ALA A 309 28.46 36.35 16.80
C ALA A 309 29.16 37.71 16.92
N ILE A 310 29.49 38.33 15.78
CA ILE A 310 30.06 39.68 15.72
C ILE A 310 29.10 40.67 16.39
N LEU A 311 27.82 40.67 16.04
CA LEU A 311 26.82 41.55 16.65
C LEU A 311 26.75 41.36 18.18
N GLY A 312 26.83 40.12 18.66
CA GLY A 312 26.91 39.80 20.08
C GLY A 312 28.17 40.36 20.76
N GLU A 313 29.33 40.31 20.09
CA GLU A 313 30.56 40.94 20.60
C GLU A 313 30.44 42.47 20.68
N TRP A 314 29.91 43.12 19.64
CA TRP A 314 29.68 44.56 19.63
C TRP A 314 28.70 44.98 20.73
N SER A 315 27.62 44.23 20.91
CA SER A 315 26.67 44.45 22.01
C SER A 315 27.33 44.32 23.38
N ASN A 316 28.16 43.31 23.60
CA ASN A 316 28.92 43.13 24.84
C ASN A 316 29.92 44.27 25.08
N ARG A 317 30.62 44.74 24.04
CA ARG A 317 31.53 45.88 24.14
C ARG A 317 30.77 47.17 24.47
N ALA A 318 29.63 47.41 23.83
CA ALA A 318 28.76 48.54 24.13
C ALA A 318 28.26 48.50 25.59
N ALA A 319 27.77 47.36 26.05
CA ALA A 319 27.33 47.20 27.44
C ALA A 319 28.46 47.38 28.47
N LYS A 320 29.72 47.06 28.13
CA LYS A 320 30.87 47.37 28.99
C LYS A 320 31.16 48.87 29.04
N LEU A 321 31.07 49.56 27.90
CA LEU A 321 31.24 51.01 27.83
C LEU A 321 30.15 51.76 28.60
N GLU A 322 28.89 51.32 28.50
CA GLU A 322 27.78 51.89 29.27
C GLU A 322 28.02 51.76 30.78
N ARG A 323 28.41 50.58 31.27
CA ARG A 323 28.77 50.38 32.69
C ARG A 323 29.95 51.25 33.12
N ALA A 324 30.99 51.36 32.28
CA ALA A 324 32.14 52.22 32.60
C ALA A 324 31.74 53.70 32.68
N LEU A 325 30.87 54.14 31.78
CA LEU A 325 30.33 55.50 31.76
C LEU A 325 29.42 55.78 32.97
N GLU A 326 28.62 54.81 33.41
CA GLU A 326 27.85 54.92 34.65
C GLU A 326 28.76 55.04 35.88
N VAL A 327 29.85 54.27 35.95
CA VAL A 327 30.84 54.36 37.04
C VAL A 327 31.51 55.74 37.07
N GLU A 328 31.93 56.27 35.92
CA GLU A 328 32.48 57.63 35.80
C GLU A 328 31.48 58.71 36.21
N ARG A 329 30.20 58.57 35.85
CA ARG A 329 29.14 59.48 36.30
C ARG A 329 28.95 59.43 37.81
N MET A 330 28.92 58.24 38.40
CA MET A 330 28.80 58.07 39.85
C MET A 330 30.00 58.67 40.61
N SER A 331 31.22 58.43 40.11
CA SER A 331 32.45 59.03 40.65
C SER A 331 32.41 60.57 40.59
N ASN A 332 31.98 61.14 39.46
CA ASN A 332 31.81 62.59 39.33
C ASN A 332 30.80 63.17 40.33
N LEU A 333 29.66 62.50 40.52
CA LEU A 333 28.67 62.91 41.52
C LEU A 333 29.23 62.87 42.95
N GLU A 334 30.04 61.87 43.29
CA GLU A 334 30.72 61.79 44.59
C GLU A 334 31.75 62.90 44.78
N LEU A 335 32.54 63.22 43.75
CA LEU A 335 33.48 64.34 43.79
C LEU A 335 32.77 65.67 43.98
N GLN A 336 31.66 65.90 43.28
CA GLN A 336 30.84 67.10 43.47
C GLN A 336 30.28 67.18 44.90
N LYS A 337 29.82 66.07 45.47
CA LYS A 337 29.41 66.00 46.89
C LYS A 337 30.56 66.35 47.84
N LYS A 338 31.77 65.81 47.61
CA LYS A 338 32.95 66.14 48.41
C LYS A 338 33.32 67.63 48.34
N ILE A 339 33.31 68.21 47.14
CA ILE A 339 33.59 69.64 46.93
C ILE A 339 32.56 70.52 47.65
N THR A 340 31.27 70.19 47.54
CA THR A 340 30.21 70.94 48.23
C THR A 340 30.31 70.81 49.74
N THR A 341 30.65 69.63 50.29
CA THR A 341 30.90 69.47 51.73
C THR A 341 32.12 70.25 52.20
N LEU A 342 33.24 70.25 51.45
CA LEU A 342 34.44 71.02 51.79
C LEU A 342 34.16 72.53 51.76
N ARG A 343 33.43 73.01 50.75
CA ARG A 343 32.99 74.41 50.67
C ARG A 343 32.12 74.79 51.86
N ASN A 344 31.19 73.92 52.28
CA ASN A 344 30.35 74.18 53.45
C ASN A 344 31.18 74.20 54.74
N GLN A 345 32.15 73.29 54.91
CA GLN A 345 33.07 73.29 56.06
C GLN A 345 33.94 74.56 56.12
N GLN A 346 34.43 75.02 54.96
CA GLN A 346 35.24 76.23 54.88
C GLN A 346 34.43 77.49 55.20
N ASN A 347 33.13 77.52 54.86
CA ASN A 347 32.21 78.58 55.28
C ASN A 347 31.92 78.52 56.79
N LEU A 348 31.90 77.33 57.40
CA LEU A 348 31.74 77.14 58.86
C LEU A 348 33.00 77.48 59.67
N SER A 349 34.20 77.39 59.10
CA SER A 349 35.44 77.81 59.74
C SER A 349 35.83 79.28 59.44
N GLY A 350 35.01 79.99 58.67
CA GLY A 350 35.20 81.38 58.26
C GLY A 350 34.39 82.41 59.07
N GLU A 351 33.68 81.99 60.13
CA GLU A 351 33.09 82.91 61.12
C GLU A 351 34.07 83.12 62.30
N PRO A 352 34.73 84.29 62.40
CA PRO A 352 35.28 84.75 63.66
C PRO A 352 34.23 85.60 64.40
N SER A 353 33.82 85.16 65.59
CA SER A 353 33.52 86.00 66.77
C SER A 353 33.19 85.11 67.97
#